data_AF-A0A7J4TB35-F1
#
_entry.id   AF-A0A7J4TB35-F1
#
_cell.length_a   1.000
_cell.length_b   1.000
_cell.length_c   1.000
_cell.angle_alpha   90.00
_cell.angle_beta   90.00
_cell.angle_gamma   90.00
#
_symmetry.space_group_name_H-M   'P 1'
#
loop_
_entity.id
_entity.type
_entity.pdbx_description
1 polymer ?
#
loop_
_entity_poly.entity_id
_entity_poly.type
_entity_poly.pdbx_seq_one_letter_code
_entity_poly.pdbx_strand_id
1 'polypeptide(L)' 'MERANPARKGTPTLKKGLAEMLKGGVIMDVVTPQQARIAENAGAVAVMALERVPADIRAEGGVARMTDPLLIKGIMR' A
#
# COMPACT_ATOMS: atom_id res chain seq x y z
N MET A 1 -18.26 -11.46 39.00
CA MET A 1 -18.70 -11.66 37.61
C MET A 1 -17.86 -10.73 36.73
N GLU A 2 -16.66 -11.18 36.37
CA GLU A 2 -15.72 -10.45 35.50
C GLU A 2 -16.34 -10.35 34.11
N ARG A 3 -16.65 -9.13 33.65
CA ARG A 3 -17.14 -8.92 32.28
C ARG A 3 -15.95 -9.04 31.32
N ALA A 4 -16.07 -9.89 30.31
CA ALA A 4 -15.09 -10.04 29.25
C ALA A 4 -14.73 -8.67 28.64
N ASN A 5 -13.44 -8.32 28.71
CA ASN A 5 -12.89 -7.11 28.10
C ASN A 5 -12.93 -7.27 26.57
N PRO A 6 -13.65 -6.41 25.81
CA PRO A 6 -13.71 -6.54 24.36
C PRO A 6 -12.29 -6.46 23.78
N ALA A 7 -11.90 -7.45 22.96
CA ALA A 7 -10.57 -7.55 22.39
C ALA A 7 -10.15 -6.21 21.74
N ARG A 8 -9.07 -5.60 22.25
CA ARG A 8 -8.54 -4.32 21.74
C ARG A 8 -8.11 -4.50 20.27
N LYS A 9 -8.74 -3.78 19.35
CA LYS A 9 -8.41 -3.81 17.90
C LYS A 9 -7.20 -2.93 17.60
N GLY A 10 -6.42 -3.31 16.59
CA GLY A 10 -5.35 -2.47 16.04
C GLY A 10 -4.18 -2.18 16.99
N THR A 11 -3.83 -3.15 17.84
CA THR A 11 -2.74 -3.01 18.82
C THR A 11 -1.39 -2.74 18.12
N PRO A 12 -0.44 -2.05 18.79
CA PRO A 12 0.90 -1.83 18.23
C PRO A 12 1.60 -3.14 17.84
N THR A 13 1.43 -4.21 18.63
CA THR A 13 1.98 -5.53 18.34
C THR A 13 1.46 -6.07 17.00
N LEU A 14 0.16 -5.97 16.74
CA LEU A 14 -0.45 -6.42 15.49
C LEU A 14 0.09 -5.62 14.29
N LYS A 15 0.13 -4.29 14.40
CA LYS A 15 0.61 -3.40 13.33
C LYS A 15 2.09 -3.63 13.01
N LYS A 16 2.91 -3.84 14.04
CA LYS A 16 4.33 -4.20 13.87
C LYS A 16 4.46 -5.56 13.20
N GLY A 17 3.74 -6.58 13.66
CA GLY A 17 3.76 -7.91 13.06
C GLY A 17 3.43 -7.90 11.57
N LEU A 18 2.44 -7.10 11.14
CA LEU A 18 2.14 -6.93 9.71
C LEU A 18 3.32 -6.34 8.93
N ALA A 19 4.01 -5.33 9.46
CA ALA A 19 5.17 -4.73 8.81
C ALA A 19 6.36 -5.70 8.75
N GLU A 20 6.54 -6.55 9.78
CA GLU A 20 7.57 -7.59 9.82
C GLU A 20 7.41 -8.62 8.68
N MET A 21 6.17 -8.92 8.26
CA MET A 21 5.90 -9.84 7.15
C MET A 21 6.40 -9.32 5.78
N LEU A 22 6.64 -8.02 5.65
CA LEU A 22 7.12 -7.41 4.40
C LEU A 22 8.66 -7.33 4.32
N LYS A 23 9.38 -7.78 5.35
CA LYS A 23 10.85 -7.72 5.39
C LYS A 23 11.49 -8.59 4.31
N GLY A 24 12.57 -8.09 3.72
CA GLY A 24 13.32 -8.78 2.66
C GLY A 24 12.67 -8.71 1.27
N GLY A 25 11.49 -8.08 1.15
CA GLY A 25 10.81 -7.87 -0.12
C GLY A 25 11.01 -6.49 -0.73
N VAL A 26 10.47 -6.31 -1.93
CA VAL A 26 10.40 -5.01 -2.63
C VAL A 26 8.94 -4.55 -2.69
N ILE A 27 8.70 -3.27 -2.40
CA ILE A 27 7.42 -2.60 -2.61
C ILE A 27 7.56 -1.69 -3.84
N MET A 28 6.71 -1.87 -4.85
CA MET A 28 6.81 -1.13 -6.12
C MET A 28 5.73 -0.07 -6.27
N ASP A 29 6.13 1.13 -6.69
CA ASP A 29 5.23 2.21 -7.09
C ASP A 29 4.54 1.85 -8.42
N VAL A 30 3.21 1.95 -8.48
CA VAL A 30 2.40 1.64 -9.66
C VAL A 30 1.28 2.65 -9.85
N VAL A 31 0.97 2.97 -11.11
CA VAL A 31 -0.09 3.91 -11.49
C VAL A 31 -1.26 3.25 -12.25
N THR A 32 -1.14 1.97 -12.58
CA THR A 32 -2.20 1.20 -13.29
C THR A 32 -2.32 -0.24 -12.78
N PRO A 33 -3.49 -0.90 -12.94
CA PRO A 33 -3.66 -2.32 -12.61
C PRO A 33 -2.69 -3.23 -13.38
N GLN A 34 -2.35 -2.88 -14.62
CA GLN A 34 -1.39 -3.63 -15.42
C GLN A 34 0.01 -3.59 -14.80
N GLN A 35 0.47 -2.41 -14.35
CA GLN A 35 1.74 -2.29 -13.64
C GLN A 35 1.74 -3.09 -12.33
N ALA A 36 0.61 -3.11 -11.61
CA ALA A 36 0.46 -3.93 -10.40
C ALA A 36 0.66 -5.43 -10.68
N ARG A 37 0.07 -5.94 -11.78
CA ARG A 37 0.26 -7.33 -12.22
C ARG A 37 1.71 -7.62 -12.62
N ILE A 38 2.38 -6.67 -13.28
CA ILE A 38 3.80 -6.81 -13.63
C ILE A 38 4.66 -6.87 -12.37
N ALA A 39 4.40 -5.99 -11.39
CA ALA A 39 5.11 -5.98 -10.11
C ALA A 39 4.91 -7.27 -9.32
N GLU A 40 3.67 -7.78 -9.25
CA GLU A 40 3.35 -9.08 -8.65
C GLU A 40 4.15 -10.22 -9.31
N ASN A 41 4.11 -10.29 -10.65
CA ASN A 41 4.86 -11.31 -11.41
C ASN A 41 6.39 -11.18 -11.25
N ALA A 42 6.90 -9.97 -11.01
CA ALA A 42 8.32 -9.72 -10.73
C ALA A 42 8.73 -10.07 -9.29
N GLY A 43 7.79 -10.48 -8.43
CA GLY A 43 8.05 -10.87 -7.04
C GLY A 43 8.00 -9.72 -6.03
N ALA A 44 7.33 -8.61 -6.35
CA ALA A 44 7.06 -7.56 -5.37
C ALA A 44 6.16 -8.11 -4.25
N VAL A 45 6.51 -7.84 -2.99
CA VAL A 45 5.72 -8.30 -1.82
C VAL A 45 4.50 -7.42 -1.56
N ALA A 46 4.50 -6.19 -2.09
CA ALA A 46 3.39 -5.27 -2.09
C ALA A 46 3.56 -4.23 -3.21
N VAL A 47 2.49 -3.47 -3.49
CA VAL A 47 2.51 -2.34 -4.41
C VAL A 47 2.03 -1.06 -3.73
N MET A 48 2.54 0.08 -4.17
CA MET A 48 2.10 1.42 -3.76
C MET A 48 1.32 2.06 -4.90
N ALA A 49 0.01 2.22 -4.72
CA ALA A 49 -0.88 2.80 -5.73
C ALA A 49 -0.80 4.33 -5.73
N LEU A 50 -0.47 4.92 -6.87
CA LEU A 50 -0.25 6.36 -7.06
C LEU A 50 -0.99 6.86 -8.31
N GLU A 51 -1.22 8.17 -8.44
CA GLU A 51 -1.66 8.75 -9.71
C GLU A 51 -0.49 9.01 -10.67
N ARG A 52 0.68 9.31 -10.09
CA ARG A 52 1.94 9.63 -10.78
C ARG A 52 3.10 9.11 -9.95
N VAL A 53 4.15 8.62 -10.60
CA VAL A 53 5.36 8.16 -9.88
C VAL A 53 6.17 9.37 -9.37
N PRO A 54 7.05 9.20 -8.37
CA PRO A 54 7.82 10.32 -7.80
C PRO A 54 8.71 11.06 -8.80
N ALA A 55 9.10 10.43 -9.91
CA ALA A 55 9.83 11.09 -10.99
C ALA A 55 8.95 12.14 -11.69
N ASP A 56 7.73 11.76 -12.06
CA ASP A 56 6.76 12.63 -12.74
C ASP A 56 6.30 13.76 -11.83
N ILE A 57 6.01 13.47 -10.55
CA ILE A 57 5.64 14.49 -9.55
C ILE A 57 6.71 15.59 -9.47
N ARG A 58 7.99 15.21 -9.52
CA ARG A 58 9.11 16.16 -9.49
C ARG A 58 9.26 16.94 -10.79
N ALA A 59 9.03 16.30 -11.93
CA ALA A 59 9.16 16.92 -13.25
C ALA A 59 8.03 17.91 -13.55
N GLU A 60 6.79 17.55 -13.21
CA GLU A 60 5.59 18.36 -13.48
C GLU A 60 5.37 19.44 -12.41
N GLY A 61 5.85 19.22 -11.19
CA GLY A 61 5.62 20.10 -10.05
C GLY A 61 4.16 20.16 -9.60
N GLY A 62 3.80 21.25 -8.91
CA GLY A 62 2.45 21.46 -8.39
C GLY A 62 2.17 20.71 -7.07
N VAL A 63 0.88 20.51 -6.78
CA VAL A 63 0.42 19.92 -5.50
C VAL A 63 0.08 18.44 -5.71
N ALA A 64 0.85 17.55 -5.09
CA ALA A 64 0.53 16.12 -5.01
C ALA A 64 -0.41 15.86 -3.82
N ARG A 65 -1.48 15.08 -4.06
CA ARG A 65 -2.46 14.67 -3.04
C ARG A 65 -2.56 13.15 -2.97
N MET A 66 -3.43 12.66 -2.09
CA MET A 66 -3.81 11.25 -2.08
C MET A 66 -4.49 10.87 -3.41
N THR A 67 -4.13 9.71 -3.92
CA THR A 67 -4.76 9.07 -5.09
C THR A 67 -6.25 8.84 -4.89
N ASP A 68 -7.03 9.03 -5.96
CA ASP A 68 -8.46 8.71 -5.96
C ASP A 68 -8.72 7.26 -5.45
N PRO A 69 -9.60 7.06 -4.44
CA PRO A 69 -9.96 5.74 -3.95
C PRO A 69 -10.45 4.75 -5.03
N LEU A 70 -11.04 5.22 -6.13
CA LEU A 70 -11.46 4.38 -7.26
C LEU A 70 -10.26 3.81 -8.01
N LEU A 71 -9.19 4.60 -8.20
CA LEU A 71 -7.95 4.13 -8.81
C LEU A 71 -7.29 3.08 -7.91
N ILE A 72 -7.21 3.34 -6.60
CA ILE A 72 -6.68 2.38 -5.62
C ILE A 72 -7.48 1.06 -5.67
N LYS A 73 -8.81 1.13 -5.67
CA LYS A 73 -9.68 -0.04 -5.79
C LYS A 73 -9.49 -0.79 -7.11
N GLY A 74 -9.14 -0.10 -8.19
CA GLY A 74 -8.81 -0.71 -9.47
C GLY A 74 -7.50 -1.50 -9.43
N ILE A 75 -6.52 -1.06 -8.64
CA ILE A 75 -5.22 -1.74 -8.45
C ILE A 75 -5.32 -2.90 -7.45
N MET A 76 -6.20 -2.80 -6.44
CA MET A 76 -6.37 -3.83 -5.41
C MET A 76 -7.12 -5.09 -5.87
N ARG A 77 -7.81 -5.04 -7.01
CA ARG A 77 -8.65 -6.13 -7.54
C ARG A 77 -7.90 -6.94 -8.58
#